data_AF-A0A397A6K3-F1
#
_entry.id   AF-A0A397A6K3-F1
#
_cell.length_a   1.000
_cell.length_b   1.000
_cell.length_c   1.000
_cell.angle_alpha   90.00
_cell.angle_beta   90.00
_cell.angle_gamma   90.00
#
_symmetry.space_group_name_H-M   'P 1'
#
loop_
_entity.id
_entity.type
_entity.pdbx_description
1 polymer ?
#
loop_
_entity_poly.entity_id
_entity_poly.type
_entity_poly.pdbx_seq_one_letter_code
_entity_poly.pdbx_strand_id
1 'polypeptide(L)'
;MDSPASGSENVWGDIRAEIPTVTKKKRRLQKKAPGAPKRGKSPYILFSMDKREEIKSTMAPNAKVTDVMRAIADAWSKMSEDEKAPWKTAAESDKQRYEEEMATYDGPLRVPNKRAKKHPNAPKRASSAFLFYSQVMRPRIKSEHQEMKNTEISKQLGEAWGKATKAQKAPFVEKELVDRARYKREMEEWNNAKPERDYQEAHQQQYNAQYGFDQLGTYDEAYATTDEIQSMTERDFLAKTNVELAFVRPAVTPPVNCPSWVCCLLPCIMRTEGMRLYTNHSPKEVNVMRTGDTVAADCRLLECSEDFTVDLSALANEKLPRVCSVECTDKENGVLSRNMVFMASAVVKGDAIGVVVATGDNTVWGQLISNHKWPLVTDVSNAESERFIGNKA
;
A
#
# COMPACT_ATOMS: atom_id res chain seq x y z
N MET A 1 -8.77 -66.56 31.17
CA MET A 1 -8.10 -65.53 31.98
C MET A 1 -7.55 -64.53 31.00
N ASP A 2 -8.35 -63.53 30.63
CA ASP A 2 -7.94 -62.49 29.68
C ASP A 2 -7.80 -61.19 30.46
N SER A 3 -6.57 -60.68 30.52
CA SER A 3 -6.25 -59.37 31.09
C SER A 3 -6.37 -58.29 30.01
N PRO A 4 -7.01 -57.13 30.28
CA PRO A 4 -7.05 -56.05 29.31
C PRO A 4 -5.76 -55.21 29.38
N ALA A 5 -5.22 -54.88 28.21
CA ALA A 5 -4.08 -54.00 28.03
C ALA A 5 -4.45 -52.56 28.42
N SER A 6 -3.66 -51.93 29.28
CA SER A 6 -3.73 -50.50 29.58
C SER A 6 -2.91 -49.73 28.55
N GLY A 7 -3.60 -49.00 27.67
CA GLY A 7 -3.00 -47.99 26.81
C GLY A 7 -2.75 -46.73 27.63
N SER A 8 -1.48 -46.42 27.89
CA SER A 8 -1.10 -45.10 28.43
C SER A 8 -1.10 -44.09 27.27
N GLU A 9 -2.14 -43.27 27.20
CA GLU A 9 -2.20 -42.14 26.27
C GLU A 9 -1.06 -41.16 26.56
N ASN A 10 -0.27 -40.85 25.53
CA ASN A 10 0.89 -39.97 25.60
C ASN A 10 0.44 -38.52 25.55
N VAL A 11 -0.12 -38.03 26.66
CA VAL A 11 -0.65 -36.66 26.85
C VAL A 11 0.34 -35.55 26.44
N TRP A 12 1.65 -35.82 26.51
CA TRP A 12 2.70 -34.85 26.13
C TRP A 12 2.91 -34.69 24.62
N GLY A 13 2.45 -35.63 23.80
CA GLY A 13 2.53 -35.54 22.34
C GLY A 13 1.53 -34.52 21.78
N ASP A 14 0.30 -34.54 22.31
CA ASP A 14 -0.81 -33.72 21.84
C ASP A 14 -0.67 -32.25 22.24
N ILE A 15 -0.13 -31.97 23.43
CA ILE A 15 0.15 -30.59 23.89
C ILE A 15 1.15 -29.86 22.97
N ARG A 16 2.09 -30.59 22.33
CA ARG A 16 3.03 -29.99 21.36
C ARG A 16 2.40 -29.71 20.00
N ALA A 17 1.34 -30.42 19.64
CA ALA A 17 0.61 -30.20 18.39
C ALA A 17 -0.31 -28.97 18.47
N GLU A 18 -0.76 -28.61 19.67
CA GLU A 18 -1.65 -27.47 19.91
C GLU A 18 -0.96 -26.11 20.05
N ILE A 19 0.37 -26.05 20.12
CA ILE A 19 1.08 -24.75 20.12
C ILE A 19 1.14 -24.24 18.67
N PRO A 20 0.41 -23.16 18.31
CA PRO A 20 0.49 -22.60 16.97
C PRO A 20 1.96 -22.24 16.71
N THR A 21 2.51 -22.80 15.64
CA THR A 21 3.87 -22.48 15.21
C THR A 21 3.90 -21.02 14.78
N VAL A 22 4.25 -20.12 15.71
CA VAL A 22 4.53 -18.72 15.39
C VAL A 22 5.69 -18.76 14.41
N THR A 23 5.38 -18.61 13.12
CA THR A 23 6.37 -18.48 12.07
C THR A 23 7.19 -17.25 12.43
N LYS A 24 8.40 -17.47 12.96
CA LYS A 24 9.31 -16.38 13.31
C LYS A 24 9.52 -15.57 12.03
N LYS A 25 8.91 -14.37 11.96
CA LYS A 25 9.12 -13.41 10.88
C LYS A 25 10.61 -13.34 10.62
N LYS A 26 11.06 -13.75 9.43
CA LYS A 26 12.48 -13.68 9.04
C LYS A 26 12.92 -12.24 9.21
N ARG A 27 13.69 -11.95 10.27
CA ARG A 27 14.28 -10.62 10.48
C ARG A 27 15.04 -10.26 9.21
N ARG A 28 14.64 -9.17 8.56
CA ARG A 28 15.31 -8.68 7.34
C ARG A 28 16.81 -8.58 7.61
N LEU A 29 17.61 -9.41 6.94
CA LEU A 29 19.07 -9.48 7.15
C LEU A 29 19.71 -8.13 6.80
N GLN A 30 20.09 -7.35 7.82
CA GLN A 30 21.08 -6.30 7.67
C GLN A 30 22.43 -6.95 7.30
N LYS A 31 23.13 -6.40 6.32
CA LYS A 31 24.45 -6.90 5.91
C LYS A 31 25.53 -6.31 6.80
N LYS A 32 26.65 -7.02 6.96
CA LYS A 32 27.83 -6.47 7.66
C LYS A 32 28.33 -5.24 6.91
N ALA A 33 28.68 -4.18 7.63
CA ALA A 33 29.16 -2.96 6.99
C ALA A 33 30.50 -3.22 6.26
N PRO A 34 30.72 -2.60 5.09
CA PRO A 34 32.03 -2.63 4.45
C PRO A 34 33.03 -1.89 5.34
N GLY A 35 34.00 -2.60 5.90
CA GLY A 35 34.96 -2.07 6.86
C GLY A 35 34.70 -2.45 8.32
N ALA A 36 33.58 -3.11 8.65
CA ALA A 36 33.37 -3.64 9.99
C ALA A 36 34.38 -4.77 10.30
N PRO A 37 35.05 -4.74 11.48
CA PRO A 37 35.94 -5.80 11.91
C PRO A 37 35.26 -7.17 11.86
N LYS A 38 36.01 -8.17 11.37
CA LYS A 38 35.49 -9.55 11.29
C LYS A 38 35.63 -10.18 12.67
N ARG A 39 34.53 -10.78 13.17
CA ARG A 39 34.52 -11.53 14.44
C ARG A 39 35.75 -12.43 14.59
N GLY A 40 36.24 -12.53 15.82
CA GLY A 40 37.27 -13.50 16.20
C GLY A 40 36.92 -14.92 15.73
N LYS A 41 37.91 -15.63 15.22
CA LYS A 41 37.80 -17.02 14.78
C LYS A 41 37.85 -17.93 15.99
N SER A 42 36.94 -18.91 16.02
CA SER A 42 36.96 -19.94 17.07
C SER A 42 38.09 -20.95 16.83
N PRO A 43 38.48 -21.75 17.84
CA PRO A 43 39.53 -22.77 17.72
C PRO A 43 39.27 -23.73 16.55
N TYR A 44 38.01 -24.17 16.41
CA TYR A 44 37.58 -25.02 15.31
C TYR A 44 37.71 -24.35 13.94
N ILE A 45 37.44 -23.04 13.83
CA ILE A 45 37.58 -22.32 12.56
C ILE A 45 39.05 -22.23 12.14
N LEU A 46 39.96 -21.95 13.07
CA LEU A 46 41.39 -21.92 12.80
C LEU A 46 41.90 -23.30 12.34
N PHE A 47 41.51 -24.35 13.05
CA PHE A 47 41.77 -25.73 12.65
C PHE A 47 41.20 -26.05 11.26
N SER A 48 39.96 -25.65 10.99
CA SER A 48 39.31 -25.88 9.69
C SER A 48 39.97 -25.13 8.55
N MET A 49 40.69 -24.04 8.80
CA MET A 49 41.41 -23.31 7.76
C MET A 49 42.72 -24.02 7.39
N ASP A 50 43.42 -24.54 8.39
CA ASP A 50 44.69 -25.25 8.24
C ASP A 50 44.50 -26.65 7.64
N LYS A 51 43.63 -27.47 8.26
CA LYS A 51 43.42 -28.86 7.84
C LYS A 51 42.52 -29.04 6.63
N ARG A 52 41.89 -27.98 6.13
CA ARG A 52 41.03 -28.08 4.94
C ARG A 52 41.81 -28.37 3.68
N GLU A 53 43.00 -27.84 3.51
CA GLU A 53 43.80 -28.12 2.30
C GLU A 53 44.35 -29.54 2.32
N GLU A 54 44.83 -30.00 3.48
CA GLU A 54 45.25 -31.39 3.70
C GLU A 54 44.10 -32.37 3.43
N ILE A 55 42.94 -32.19 4.08
CA ILE A 55 41.78 -33.09 3.92
C ILE A 55 41.22 -33.02 2.50
N LYS A 56 41.20 -31.83 1.88
CA LYS A 56 40.78 -31.68 0.48
C LYS A 56 41.72 -32.41 -0.48
N SER A 57 43.02 -32.44 -0.23
CA SER A 57 44.00 -33.14 -1.06
C SER A 57 43.90 -34.67 -0.95
N THR A 58 43.47 -35.18 0.20
CA THR A 58 43.21 -36.62 0.42
C THR A 58 41.90 -37.11 -0.20
N MET A 59 40.97 -36.19 -0.51
CA MET A 59 39.69 -36.51 -1.13
C MET A 59 39.75 -36.36 -2.66
N ALA A 60 38.75 -36.90 -3.35
CA ALA A 60 38.63 -36.78 -4.80
C ALA A 60 38.66 -35.29 -5.24
N PRO A 61 39.29 -34.94 -6.38
CA PRO A 61 39.42 -33.56 -6.86
C PRO A 61 38.10 -32.80 -7.05
N ASN A 62 36.99 -33.54 -7.20
CA ASN A 62 35.63 -33.00 -7.40
C ASN A 62 34.69 -33.31 -6.21
N ALA A 63 35.24 -33.59 -5.02
CA ALA A 63 34.44 -33.82 -3.83
C ALA A 63 33.66 -32.56 -3.45
N LYS A 64 32.40 -32.73 -3.03
CA LYS A 64 31.57 -31.60 -2.59
C LYS A 64 32.20 -30.98 -1.34
N VAL A 65 32.24 -29.65 -1.29
CA VAL A 65 32.77 -28.90 -0.14
C VAL A 65 32.08 -29.31 1.17
N THR A 66 30.82 -29.75 1.12
CA THR A 66 30.06 -30.27 2.26
C THR A 66 30.71 -31.52 2.89
N ASP A 67 31.29 -32.39 2.08
CA ASP A 67 31.86 -33.66 2.53
C ASP A 67 33.25 -33.44 3.13
N VAL A 68 34.02 -32.51 2.55
CA VAL A 68 35.28 -32.01 3.11
C VAL A 68 35.05 -31.39 4.50
N MET A 69 34.03 -30.54 4.65
CA MET A 69 33.69 -29.93 5.94
C MET A 69 33.23 -30.95 6.98
N ARG A 70 32.54 -32.02 6.57
CA ARG A 70 32.14 -33.12 7.46
C ARG A 70 33.35 -33.88 7.98
N ALA A 71 34.29 -34.24 7.10
CA ALA A 71 35.53 -34.90 7.52
C ALA A 71 36.39 -34.02 8.44
N ILE A 72 36.43 -32.70 8.24
CA ILE A 72 37.09 -31.77 9.17
C ILE A 72 36.40 -31.78 10.55
N ALA A 73 35.07 -31.80 10.58
CA ALA A 73 34.32 -31.90 11.85
C ALA A 73 34.61 -33.21 12.59
N ASP A 74 34.68 -34.33 11.86
CA ASP A 74 35.00 -35.65 12.43
C ASP A 74 36.45 -35.73 12.91
N ALA A 75 37.38 -35.08 12.22
CA ALA A 75 38.77 -34.98 12.67
C ALA A 75 38.89 -34.15 13.96
N TRP A 76 38.18 -33.02 14.04
CA TRP A 76 38.17 -32.18 15.26
C TRP A 76 37.53 -32.88 16.46
N SER A 77 36.49 -33.69 16.26
CA SER A 77 35.83 -34.39 17.37
C SER A 77 36.71 -35.50 17.97
N LYS A 78 37.51 -36.18 17.14
CA LYS A 78 38.43 -37.25 17.55
C LYS A 78 39.70 -36.77 18.23
N MET A 79 40.09 -35.50 18.06
CA MET A 79 41.28 -34.93 18.70
C MET A 79 41.11 -34.78 20.21
N SER A 80 42.20 -35.02 20.95
CA SER A 80 42.24 -34.84 22.40
C SER A 80 42.25 -33.36 22.80
N GLU A 81 42.01 -33.07 24.08
CA GLU A 81 42.00 -31.69 24.59
C GLU A 81 43.39 -31.03 24.49
N ASP A 82 44.45 -31.83 24.62
CA ASP A 82 45.85 -31.39 24.50
C ASP A 82 46.21 -31.02 23.06
N GLU A 83 45.73 -31.78 22.08
CA GLU A 83 45.90 -31.48 20.65
C GLU A 83 45.09 -30.24 20.22
N LYS A 84 44.02 -29.93 20.97
CA LYS A 84 43.20 -28.73 20.77
C LYS A 84 43.78 -27.49 21.46
N ALA A 85 44.67 -27.65 22.44
CA ALA A 85 45.30 -26.56 23.19
C ALA A 85 45.94 -25.46 22.30
N PRO A 86 46.76 -25.76 21.27
CA PRO A 86 47.35 -24.73 20.42
C PRO A 86 46.29 -23.90 19.67
N TRP A 87 45.21 -24.55 19.22
CA TRP A 87 44.10 -23.87 18.54
C TRP A 87 43.28 -22.99 19.48
N LYS A 88 43.19 -23.36 20.76
CA LYS A 88 42.55 -22.53 21.79
C LYS A 88 43.36 -21.26 22.07
N THR A 89 44.67 -21.38 22.23
CA THR A 89 45.56 -20.22 22.42
C THR A 89 45.54 -19.29 21.20
N ALA A 90 45.59 -19.86 19.99
CA ALA A 90 45.47 -19.08 18.75
C ALA A 90 44.12 -18.35 18.64
N ALA A 91 43.02 -18.98 19.06
CA ALA A 91 41.71 -18.32 19.08
C ALA A 91 41.61 -17.19 20.10
N GLU A 92 42.26 -17.32 21.27
CA GLU A 92 42.31 -16.23 22.26
C GLU A 92 43.09 -15.03 21.69
N SER A 93 44.21 -15.26 20.98
CA SER A 93 44.92 -14.17 20.29
C SER A 93 44.09 -13.50 19.18
N ASP A 94 43.30 -14.27 18.42
CA ASP A 94 42.42 -13.76 17.38
C ASP A 94 41.23 -12.96 17.96
N LYS A 95 40.79 -13.34 19.16
CA LYS A 95 39.79 -12.62 19.94
C LYS A 95 40.32 -11.27 20.42
N GLN A 96 41.56 -11.21 20.93
CA GLN A 96 42.21 -9.95 21.32
C GLN A 96 42.35 -9.00 20.12
N ARG A 97 42.82 -9.50 18.96
CA ARG A 97 42.84 -8.70 17.71
C ARG A 97 41.46 -8.11 17.39
N TYR A 98 40.40 -8.91 17.50
CA TYR A 98 39.04 -8.44 17.24
C TYR A 98 38.59 -7.39 18.25
N GLU A 99 38.92 -7.54 19.52
CA GLU A 99 38.61 -6.57 20.58
C GLU A 99 39.33 -5.22 20.34
N GLU A 100 40.61 -5.25 19.93
CA GLU A 100 41.38 -4.06 19.57
C GLU A 100 40.85 -3.38 18.30
N GLU A 101 40.57 -4.15 17.24
CA GLU A 101 39.93 -3.64 16.02
C GLU A 101 38.55 -3.05 16.31
N MET A 102 37.80 -3.64 17.24
CA MET A 102 36.49 -3.15 17.67
C MET A 102 36.58 -1.88 18.50
N ALA A 103 37.56 -1.78 19.40
CA ALA A 103 37.80 -0.60 20.21
C ALA A 103 38.18 0.62 19.34
N THR A 104 38.82 0.38 18.20
CA THR A 104 39.24 1.43 17.25
C THR A 104 38.13 1.78 16.23
N TYR A 105 37.11 0.92 16.08
CA TYR A 105 36.12 1.06 15.01
C TYR A 105 34.91 1.92 15.43
N ASP A 106 34.79 3.11 14.81
CA ASP A 106 33.69 4.07 15.03
C ASP A 106 32.50 3.88 14.06
N GLY A 107 32.52 2.83 13.23
CA GLY A 107 31.49 2.62 12.21
C GLY A 107 30.29 1.79 12.69
N PRO A 108 29.17 1.81 11.94
CA PRO A 108 28.08 0.86 12.19
C PRO A 108 28.53 -0.57 11.84
N LEU A 109 28.24 -1.56 12.70
CA LEU A 109 28.58 -2.97 12.41
C LEU A 109 27.72 -3.59 11.30
N ARG A 110 26.51 -3.07 11.13
CA ARG A 110 25.52 -3.55 10.17
C ARG A 110 24.92 -2.39 9.42
N VAL A 111 24.78 -2.54 8.12
CA VAL A 111 24.11 -1.58 7.25
C VAL A 111 22.87 -2.21 6.62
N PRO A 112 21.83 -1.41 6.33
CA PRO A 112 20.69 -1.86 5.57
C PRO A 112 21.14 -2.52 4.25
N ASN A 113 20.58 -3.69 3.95
CA ASN A 113 20.93 -4.44 2.74
C ASN A 113 20.46 -3.72 1.46
N LYS A 114 19.34 -2.99 1.57
CA LYS A 114 18.80 -2.11 0.53
C LYS A 114 18.94 -0.66 0.97
N ARG A 115 19.30 0.22 0.03
CA ARG A 115 19.19 1.67 0.23
C ARG A 115 17.73 1.99 0.55
N ALA A 116 17.50 2.94 1.46
CA ALA A 116 16.16 3.45 1.74
C ALA A 116 15.50 3.88 0.42
N LYS A 117 14.21 3.55 0.27
CA LYS A 117 13.42 4.08 -0.84
C LYS A 117 13.34 5.59 -0.63
N LYS A 118 13.61 6.37 -1.67
CA LYS A 118 13.40 7.82 -1.62
C LYS A 118 11.89 8.10 -1.58
N HIS A 119 11.49 9.22 -1.00
CA HIS A 119 10.10 9.66 -1.08
C HIS A 119 9.68 9.78 -2.55
N PRO A 120 8.45 9.39 -2.91
CA PRO A 120 7.96 9.46 -4.29
C PRO A 120 8.09 10.86 -4.91
N ASN A 121 7.86 11.90 -4.12
CA ASN A 121 7.90 13.30 -4.56
C ASN A 121 9.29 13.95 -4.41
N ALA A 122 10.32 13.18 -4.06
CA ALA A 122 11.67 13.75 -3.93
C ALA A 122 12.22 14.18 -5.30
N PRO A 123 12.87 15.36 -5.39
CA PRO A 123 13.47 15.82 -6.64
C PRO A 123 14.37 14.76 -7.28
N LYS A 124 14.18 14.55 -8.59
CA LYS A 124 15.02 13.63 -9.37
C LYS A 124 16.41 14.24 -9.49
N ARG A 125 17.43 13.39 -9.45
CA ARG A 125 18.83 13.83 -9.53
C ARG A 125 19.10 14.55 -10.84
N ALA A 126 20.05 15.49 -10.81
CA ALA A 126 20.55 16.12 -12.01
C ALA A 126 21.02 15.10 -13.05
N SER A 127 20.61 15.28 -14.31
CA SER A 127 21.02 14.47 -15.45
C SER A 127 22.41 14.89 -15.91
N SER A 128 23.28 13.91 -16.18
CA SER A 128 24.63 14.18 -16.71
C SER A 128 24.60 14.54 -18.20
N ALA A 129 25.68 15.15 -18.70
CA ALA A 129 25.84 15.47 -20.12
C ALA A 129 25.68 14.22 -21.01
N PHE A 130 26.18 13.07 -20.54
CA PHE A 130 25.98 11.79 -21.23
C PHE A 130 24.51 11.37 -21.29
N LEU A 131 23.72 11.59 -20.22
CA LEU A 131 22.30 11.25 -20.22
C LEU A 131 21.54 12.08 -21.27
N PHE A 132 21.81 13.38 -21.35
CA PHE A 132 21.24 14.24 -22.39
C PHE A 132 21.66 13.82 -23.80
N TYR A 133 22.93 13.47 -24.00
CA TYR A 133 23.42 12.90 -25.26
C TYR A 133 22.70 11.59 -25.60
N SER A 134 22.54 10.69 -24.62
CA SER A 134 21.88 9.40 -24.80
C SER A 134 20.41 9.54 -25.17
N GLN A 135 19.70 10.57 -24.67
CA GLN A 135 18.31 10.84 -25.03
C GLN A 135 18.15 11.22 -26.50
N VAL A 136 19.11 11.98 -27.06
CA VAL A 136 19.10 12.41 -28.47
C VAL A 136 19.58 11.31 -29.41
N MET A 137 20.61 10.56 -29.02
CA MET A 137 21.25 9.57 -29.90
C MET A 137 20.63 8.18 -29.82
N ARG A 138 20.04 7.78 -28.68
CA ARG A 138 19.34 6.49 -28.55
C ARG A 138 18.23 6.30 -29.60
N PRO A 139 17.31 7.25 -29.87
CA PRO A 139 16.28 7.04 -30.89
C PRO A 139 16.87 6.89 -32.30
N ARG A 140 17.95 7.61 -32.62
CA ARG A 140 18.66 7.49 -33.91
C ARG A 140 19.27 6.10 -34.11
N ILE A 141 20.02 5.62 -33.12
CA ILE A 141 20.62 4.27 -33.17
C ILE A 141 19.52 3.19 -33.16
N LYS A 142 18.41 3.42 -32.44
CA LYS A 142 17.29 2.48 -32.43
C LYS A 142 16.57 2.42 -33.77
N SER A 143 16.43 3.53 -34.51
CA SER A 143 15.86 3.50 -35.87
C SER A 143 16.77 2.83 -36.88
N GLU A 144 18.09 2.99 -36.74
CA GLU A 144 19.09 2.34 -37.61
C GLU A 144 19.22 0.85 -37.30
N HIS A 145 18.99 0.45 -36.05
CA HIS A 145 19.15 -0.92 -35.57
C HIS A 145 17.93 -1.38 -34.75
N GLN A 146 16.80 -1.52 -35.45
CA GLN A 146 15.48 -1.77 -34.87
C GLN A 146 15.37 -3.07 -34.05
N GLU A 147 16.22 -4.07 -34.32
CA GLU A 147 16.24 -5.35 -33.58
C GLU A 147 17.32 -5.44 -32.48
N MET A 148 18.21 -4.45 -32.34
CA MET A 148 19.26 -4.54 -31.31
C MET A 148 18.67 -4.42 -29.90
N LYS A 149 19.12 -5.31 -29.02
CA LYS A 149 18.78 -5.24 -27.60
C LYS A 149 19.23 -3.91 -27.01
N ASN A 150 18.38 -3.32 -26.17
CA ASN A 150 18.62 -2.02 -25.54
C ASN A 150 19.96 -1.92 -24.77
N THR A 151 20.51 -3.07 -24.35
CA THR A 151 21.83 -3.20 -23.72
C THR A 151 22.97 -2.89 -24.70
N GLU A 152 22.90 -3.35 -25.95
CA GLU A 152 23.95 -3.12 -26.95
C GLU A 152 23.95 -1.68 -27.45
N ILE A 153 22.76 -1.11 -27.65
CA ILE A 153 22.58 0.32 -27.97
C ILE A 153 23.22 1.20 -26.89
N SER A 154 23.08 0.81 -25.62
CA SER A 154 23.68 1.56 -24.51
C SER A 154 25.21 1.49 -24.51
N LYS A 155 25.77 0.34 -24.87
CA LYS A 155 27.22 0.14 -24.98
C LYS A 155 27.82 0.98 -26.12
N GLN A 156 27.21 0.93 -27.30
CA GLN A 156 27.59 1.75 -28.45
C GLN A 156 27.52 3.26 -28.14
N LEU A 157 26.47 3.71 -27.43
CA LEU A 157 26.36 5.10 -27.00
C LEU A 157 27.49 5.52 -26.06
N GLY A 158 27.89 4.65 -25.13
CA GLY A 158 29.02 4.89 -24.22
C GLY A 158 30.33 5.03 -24.97
N GLU A 159 30.60 4.15 -25.93
CA GLU A 159 31.80 4.20 -26.78
C GLU A 159 31.81 5.45 -27.67
N ALA A 160 30.68 5.81 -28.28
CA ALA A 160 30.53 7.02 -29.09
C ALA A 160 30.74 8.29 -28.25
N TRP A 161 30.22 8.34 -27.02
CA TRP A 161 30.48 9.45 -26.10
C TRP A 161 31.95 9.50 -25.66
N GLY A 162 32.59 8.36 -25.45
CA GLY A 162 34.03 8.29 -25.16
C GLY A 162 34.87 8.94 -26.26
N LYS A 163 34.56 8.61 -27.52
CA LYS A 163 35.25 9.13 -28.72
C LYS A 163 34.86 10.56 -29.11
N ALA A 164 33.73 11.08 -28.64
CA ALA A 164 33.26 12.42 -28.99
C ALA A 164 34.21 13.52 -28.51
N THR A 165 34.41 14.52 -29.37
CA THR A 165 35.29 15.67 -29.10
C THR A 165 34.70 16.62 -28.07
N LYS A 166 35.54 17.43 -27.42
CA LYS A 166 35.09 18.44 -26.44
C LYS A 166 34.05 19.41 -27.03
N ALA A 167 34.18 19.76 -28.31
CA ALA A 167 33.22 20.61 -29.03
C ALA A 167 31.85 19.94 -29.18
N GLN A 168 31.81 18.66 -29.52
CA GLN A 168 30.54 17.89 -29.60
C GLN A 168 29.89 17.67 -28.22
N LYS A 169 30.70 17.61 -27.16
CA LYS A 169 30.24 17.47 -25.78
C LYS A 169 29.73 18.79 -25.18
N ALA A 170 30.25 19.93 -25.65
CA ALA A 170 29.95 21.27 -25.12
C ALA A 170 28.45 21.57 -24.91
N PRO A 171 27.55 21.37 -25.91
CA PRO A 171 26.13 21.67 -25.74
C PRO A 171 25.44 20.79 -24.68
N PHE A 172 25.94 19.57 -24.46
CA PHE A 172 25.38 18.67 -23.44
C PHE A 172 25.93 18.96 -22.04
N VAL A 173 27.19 19.42 -21.96
CA VAL A 173 27.79 19.90 -20.70
C VAL A 173 27.10 21.15 -20.21
N GLU A 174 26.74 22.07 -21.10
CA GLU A 174 25.95 23.26 -20.75
C GLU A 174 24.57 22.87 -20.18
N LYS A 175 23.87 21.93 -20.83
CA LYS A 175 22.61 21.37 -20.31
C LYS A 175 22.77 20.72 -18.94
N GLU A 176 23.87 20.00 -18.70
CA GLU A 176 24.18 19.44 -17.38
C GLU A 176 24.34 20.52 -16.31
N LEU A 177 25.01 21.64 -16.63
CA LEU A 177 25.20 22.74 -15.68
C LEU A 177 23.86 23.38 -15.30
N VAL A 178 22.99 23.63 -16.28
CA VAL A 178 21.63 24.15 -16.05
C VAL A 178 20.80 23.17 -15.21
N ASP A 179 20.83 21.88 -15.54
CA ASP A 179 20.08 20.84 -14.83
C ASP A 179 20.57 20.64 -13.39
N ARG A 180 21.89 20.77 -13.17
CA ARG A 180 22.50 20.76 -11.84
C ARG A 180 22.08 21.97 -11.02
N ALA A 181 21.97 23.15 -11.63
CA ALA A 181 21.46 24.34 -10.96
C ALA A 181 19.97 24.19 -10.59
N ARG A 182 19.14 23.64 -11.49
CA ARG A 182 17.73 23.29 -11.18
C ARG A 182 17.65 22.34 -9.99
N TYR A 183 18.38 21.22 -10.02
CA TYR A 183 18.37 20.23 -8.95
C TYR A 183 18.82 20.81 -7.62
N LYS A 184 19.82 21.71 -7.62
CA LYS A 184 20.27 22.39 -6.40
C LYS A 184 19.14 23.20 -5.77
N ARG A 185 18.46 24.03 -6.58
CA ARG A 185 17.31 24.82 -6.12
C ARG A 185 16.15 23.95 -5.61
N GLU A 186 15.74 22.95 -6.39
CA GLU A 186 14.67 22.02 -6.00
C GLU A 186 15.00 21.25 -4.72
N MET A 187 16.28 20.89 -4.51
CA MET A 187 16.73 20.24 -3.27
C MET A 187 16.74 21.18 -2.06
N GLU A 188 17.09 22.45 -2.25
CA GLU A 188 17.00 23.47 -1.20
C GLU A 188 15.54 23.66 -0.78
N GLU A 189 14.62 23.82 -1.74
CA GLU A 189 13.17 23.89 -1.49
C GLU A 189 12.64 22.62 -0.79
N TRP A 190 13.04 21.44 -1.27
CA TRP A 190 12.67 20.16 -0.65
C TRP A 190 13.14 20.06 0.80
N ASN A 191 14.38 20.47 1.09
CA ASN A 191 14.92 20.45 2.43
C ASN A 191 14.22 21.46 3.34
N ASN A 192 13.91 22.66 2.84
CA ASN A 192 13.17 23.69 3.57
C ASN A 192 11.73 23.26 3.87
N ALA A 193 11.08 22.54 2.95
CA ALA A 193 9.74 21.98 3.14
C ALA A 193 9.72 20.71 3.99
N LYS A 194 10.85 20.25 4.54
CA LYS A 194 10.91 19.02 5.34
C LYS A 194 10.02 19.09 6.60
N PRO A 195 10.09 20.14 7.45
CA PRO A 195 9.28 20.19 8.67
C PRO A 195 7.77 20.16 8.38
N GLU A 196 7.33 20.92 7.38
CA GLU A 196 5.92 20.95 6.94
C GLU A 196 5.45 19.59 6.43
N ARG A 197 6.27 18.90 5.64
CA ARG A 197 5.93 17.56 5.14
C ARG A 197 5.89 16.52 6.26
N ASP A 198 6.84 16.57 7.18
CA ASP A 198 6.85 15.67 8.35
C ASP A 198 5.59 15.92 9.22
N TYR A 199 5.14 17.18 9.36
CA TYR A 199 3.90 17.54 10.05
C TYR A 199 2.66 17.01 9.31
N GLN A 200 2.56 17.21 8.00
CA GLN A 200 1.45 16.71 7.18
C GLN A 200 1.36 15.17 7.19
N GLU A 201 2.50 14.48 7.06
CA GLU A 201 2.55 13.01 7.14
C GLU A 201 2.14 12.52 8.54
N ALA A 202 2.57 13.18 9.61
CA ALA A 202 2.17 12.82 10.98
C ALA A 202 0.68 13.09 11.23
N HIS A 203 0.15 14.22 10.76
CA HIS A 203 -1.27 14.56 10.86
C HIS A 203 -2.14 13.58 10.07
N GLN A 204 -1.74 13.22 8.85
CA GLN A 204 -2.42 12.20 8.05
C GLN A 204 -2.39 10.84 8.74
N GLN A 205 -1.26 10.46 9.35
CA GLN A 205 -1.17 9.21 10.12
C GLN A 205 -2.06 9.23 11.35
N GLN A 206 -2.13 10.36 12.07
CA GLN A 206 -3.00 10.51 13.22
C GLN A 206 -4.48 10.47 12.82
N TYR A 207 -4.85 11.17 11.73
CA TYR A 207 -6.18 11.11 11.15
C TYR A 207 -6.54 9.68 10.71
N ASN A 208 -5.64 8.98 10.02
CA ASN A 208 -5.84 7.59 9.66
C ASN A 208 -5.89 6.65 10.88
N ALA A 209 -5.18 6.95 11.97
CA ALA A 209 -5.28 6.15 13.20
C ALA A 209 -6.60 6.40 13.96
N GLN A 210 -7.12 7.63 13.88
CA GLN A 210 -8.33 8.06 14.58
C GLN A 210 -9.61 7.75 13.81
N TYR A 211 -9.56 7.81 12.47
CA TYR A 211 -10.71 7.70 11.56
C TYR A 211 -10.50 6.67 10.44
N GLY A 212 -9.31 6.06 10.34
CA GLY A 212 -8.97 5.17 9.24
C GLY A 212 -9.41 3.72 9.45
N PHE A 213 -9.91 3.21 8.34
CA PHE A 213 -10.38 1.89 7.94
C PHE A 213 -9.37 0.74 8.12
N ASP A 214 -8.59 0.70 9.21
CA ASP A 214 -7.56 -0.33 9.45
C ASP A 214 -8.07 -1.56 10.26
N GLN A 215 -9.39 -1.68 10.47
CA GLN A 215 -10.00 -2.95 10.90
C GLN A 215 -10.36 -3.90 9.76
N LEU A 216 -10.35 -3.44 8.50
CA LEU A 216 -10.37 -4.36 7.37
C LEU A 216 -8.92 -4.74 7.07
N GLY A 217 -8.46 -5.75 7.82
CA GLY A 217 -7.25 -6.47 7.50
C GLY A 217 -7.18 -6.76 6.00
N THR A 218 -5.98 -6.63 5.45
CA THR A 218 -5.59 -7.02 4.08
C THR A 218 -6.65 -7.89 3.41
N TYR A 219 -7.41 -7.27 2.51
CA TYR A 219 -8.49 -7.86 1.73
C TYR A 219 -7.89 -8.80 0.67
N ASP A 220 -7.16 -9.84 1.10
CA ASP A 220 -6.37 -10.68 0.22
C ASP A 220 -6.16 -12.13 0.71
N GLU A 221 -6.85 -12.61 1.75
CA GLU A 221 -6.68 -14.02 2.19
C GLU A 221 -7.94 -14.71 2.77
N ALA A 222 -9.14 -14.15 2.58
CA ALA A 222 -10.40 -14.72 3.12
C ALA A 222 -11.50 -14.95 2.07
N TYR A 223 -11.20 -14.85 0.78
CA TYR A 223 -12.14 -15.29 -0.25
C TYR A 223 -11.80 -16.72 -0.65
N ALA A 224 -12.67 -17.64 -0.29
CA ALA A 224 -12.69 -18.99 -0.83
C ALA A 224 -12.58 -18.88 -2.36
N THR A 225 -11.69 -19.67 -2.94
CA THR A 225 -11.52 -19.69 -4.39
C THR A 225 -12.86 -20.04 -5.05
N THR A 226 -13.09 -19.59 -6.29
CA THR A 226 -14.37 -19.79 -7.00
C THR A 226 -14.80 -21.26 -7.05
N ASP A 227 -13.85 -22.19 -7.02
CA ASP A 227 -14.09 -23.64 -7.00
C ASP A 227 -14.58 -24.15 -5.63
N GLU A 228 -14.15 -23.54 -4.53
CA GLU A 228 -14.64 -23.88 -3.19
C GLU A 228 -16.09 -23.42 -3.01
N ILE A 229 -16.45 -22.23 -3.52
CA ILE A 229 -17.81 -21.67 -3.41
C ILE A 229 -18.83 -22.48 -4.22
N GLN A 230 -18.43 -23.03 -5.37
CA GLN A 230 -19.32 -23.85 -6.21
C GLN A 230 -19.61 -25.24 -5.63
N SER A 231 -18.77 -25.72 -4.71
CA SER A 231 -18.91 -27.05 -4.09
C SER A 231 -19.63 -27.03 -2.74
N MET A 232 -19.88 -25.84 -2.18
CA MET A 232 -20.51 -25.67 -0.87
C MET A 232 -22.04 -25.73 -0.96
N THR A 233 -22.65 -26.44 -0.01
CA THR A 233 -24.11 -26.43 0.11
C THR A 233 -24.60 -25.11 0.67
N GLU A 234 -25.83 -24.72 0.33
CA GLU A 234 -26.45 -23.45 0.71
C GLU A 234 -26.45 -23.21 2.24
N ARG A 235 -26.50 -24.29 3.03
CA ARG A 235 -26.37 -24.27 4.50
C ARG A 235 -24.99 -23.83 4.98
N ASP A 236 -23.93 -24.33 4.35
CA ASP A 236 -22.54 -24.07 4.76
C ASP A 236 -22.11 -22.65 4.38
N PHE A 237 -22.66 -22.13 3.27
CA PHE A 237 -22.47 -20.74 2.86
C PHE A 237 -23.12 -19.78 3.87
N LEU A 238 -24.37 -20.05 4.27
CA LEU A 238 -25.11 -19.24 5.25
C LEU A 238 -24.48 -19.27 6.66
N ALA A 239 -23.88 -20.39 7.05
CA ALA A 239 -23.21 -20.52 8.35
C ALA A 239 -21.93 -19.66 8.46
N LYS A 240 -21.19 -19.46 7.35
CA LYS A 240 -19.97 -18.63 7.35
C LYS A 240 -20.25 -17.13 7.28
N THR A 241 -21.40 -16.72 6.75
CA THR A 241 -21.75 -15.29 6.58
C THR A 241 -22.45 -14.67 7.78
N ASN A 242 -22.87 -15.46 8.77
CA ASN A 242 -23.56 -14.95 9.95
C ASN A 242 -22.56 -14.52 11.04
N VAL A 243 -22.04 -13.30 10.89
CA VAL A 243 -21.62 -12.48 12.05
C VAL A 243 -22.89 -11.94 12.69
N GLU A 244 -23.12 -12.25 13.96
CA GLU A 244 -24.28 -11.82 14.74
C GLU A 244 -24.42 -10.29 14.73
N LEU A 245 -25.40 -9.79 13.96
CA LEU A 245 -26.04 -8.50 14.21
C LEU A 245 -27.52 -8.77 14.46
N ALA A 246 -27.87 -8.82 15.73
CA ALA A 246 -29.25 -8.86 16.18
C ALA A 246 -29.94 -7.52 15.84
N PHE A 247 -30.83 -7.52 14.85
CA PHE A 247 -32.08 -6.72 14.84
C PHE A 247 -32.97 -7.13 13.65
N VAL A 248 -34.25 -7.41 13.97
CA VAL A 248 -35.44 -7.61 13.12
C VAL A 248 -35.22 -7.65 11.59
N ARG A 249 -35.37 -8.84 10.98
CA ARG A 249 -35.51 -8.94 9.51
C ARG A 249 -36.92 -8.47 9.10
N PRO A 250 -37.07 -7.56 8.12
CA PRO A 250 -38.34 -7.42 7.42
C PRO A 250 -38.60 -8.72 6.64
N ALA A 251 -39.72 -9.37 6.93
CA ALA A 251 -40.13 -10.56 6.19
C ALA A 251 -40.37 -10.17 4.72
N VAL A 252 -39.61 -10.78 3.80
CA VAL A 252 -39.92 -10.72 2.37
C VAL A 252 -41.29 -11.38 2.19
N THR A 253 -42.29 -10.61 1.78
CA THR A 253 -43.61 -11.15 1.41
C THR A 253 -43.44 -12.20 0.31
N PRO A 254 -44.11 -13.36 0.39
CA PRO A 254 -43.97 -14.41 -0.61
C PRO A 254 -44.29 -13.88 -2.01
N PRO A 255 -43.68 -14.46 -3.07
CA PRO A 255 -43.86 -13.97 -4.43
C PRO A 255 -45.34 -13.94 -4.78
N VAL A 256 -45.79 -12.78 -5.27
CA VAL A 256 -47.14 -12.57 -5.77
C VAL A 256 -47.39 -13.61 -6.86
N ASN A 257 -48.46 -14.40 -6.71
CA ASN A 257 -48.79 -15.53 -7.56
C ASN A 257 -49.22 -15.04 -8.96
N CYS A 258 -48.25 -14.67 -9.79
CA CYS A 258 -48.48 -14.13 -11.12
C CYS A 258 -48.47 -15.26 -12.17
N PRO A 259 -49.48 -15.31 -13.05
CA PRO A 259 -49.56 -16.36 -14.06
C PRO A 259 -48.39 -16.27 -15.05
N SER A 260 -47.89 -17.42 -15.50
CA SER A 260 -46.61 -17.59 -16.20
C SER A 260 -46.40 -16.68 -17.42
N TRP A 261 -47.49 -16.27 -18.08
CA TRP A 261 -47.45 -15.36 -19.23
C TRP A 261 -47.04 -13.93 -18.86
N VAL A 262 -47.28 -13.49 -17.62
CA VAL A 262 -46.83 -12.19 -17.11
C VAL A 262 -45.29 -12.17 -16.93
N CYS A 263 -44.70 -13.27 -16.48
CA CYS A 263 -43.23 -13.44 -16.39
C CYS A 263 -42.54 -13.37 -17.77
N CYS A 264 -43.19 -13.84 -18.83
CA CYS A 264 -42.67 -13.73 -20.19
C CYS A 264 -42.82 -12.32 -20.78
N LEU A 265 -43.77 -11.52 -20.29
CA LEU A 265 -43.98 -10.13 -20.70
C LEU A 265 -43.19 -9.12 -19.85
N LEU A 266 -42.75 -9.51 -18.65
CA LEU A 266 -41.95 -8.69 -17.75
C LEU A 266 -40.73 -8.05 -18.44
N PRO A 267 -39.92 -8.76 -19.25
CA PRO A 267 -38.82 -8.13 -19.99
C PRO A 267 -39.25 -7.06 -21.00
N CYS A 268 -40.48 -7.17 -21.54
CA CYS A 268 -41.05 -6.19 -22.48
C CYS A 268 -41.70 -5.02 -21.73
N ILE A 269 -42.41 -5.29 -20.64
CA ILE A 269 -43.01 -4.30 -19.75
C ILE A 269 -41.92 -3.41 -19.14
N MET A 270 -40.82 -4.00 -18.67
CA MET A 270 -39.66 -3.26 -18.12
C MET A 270 -38.90 -2.45 -19.18
N ARG A 271 -39.16 -2.64 -20.48
CA ARG A 271 -38.62 -1.79 -21.56
C ARG A 271 -39.53 -0.64 -21.97
N THR A 272 -40.78 -0.62 -21.51
CA THR A 272 -41.66 0.52 -21.76
C THR A 272 -41.08 1.78 -21.13
N GLU A 273 -41.29 2.92 -21.79
CA GLU A 273 -40.77 4.21 -21.33
C GLU A 273 -41.25 4.53 -19.90
N GLY A 274 -42.53 4.25 -19.60
CA GLY A 274 -43.10 4.41 -18.26
C GLY A 274 -42.41 3.55 -17.19
N MET A 275 -42.09 2.28 -17.49
CA MET A 275 -41.41 1.42 -16.51
C MET A 275 -39.93 1.73 -16.37
N ARG A 276 -39.26 2.16 -17.45
CA ARG A 276 -37.89 2.68 -17.37
C ARG A 276 -37.83 3.96 -16.52
N LEU A 277 -38.79 4.87 -16.71
CA LEU A 277 -38.94 6.04 -15.86
C LEU A 277 -39.21 5.61 -14.41
N TYR A 278 -40.14 4.69 -14.17
CA TYR A 278 -40.42 4.16 -12.83
C TYR A 278 -39.18 3.55 -12.17
N THR A 279 -38.43 2.68 -12.84
CA THR A 279 -37.20 2.06 -12.29
C THR A 279 -36.06 3.07 -12.10
N ASN A 280 -36.00 4.12 -12.92
CA ASN A 280 -35.02 5.20 -12.75
C ASN A 280 -35.38 6.13 -11.57
N HIS A 281 -36.66 6.26 -11.24
CA HIS A 281 -37.15 7.11 -10.15
C HIS A 281 -37.52 6.33 -8.88
N SER A 282 -37.51 5.00 -8.93
CA SER A 282 -37.75 4.15 -7.78
C SER A 282 -36.55 4.20 -6.83
N PRO A 283 -36.74 4.42 -5.52
CA PRO A 283 -35.67 4.37 -4.52
C PRO A 283 -34.93 3.03 -4.63
N LYS A 284 -33.65 3.05 -5.01
CA LYS A 284 -32.85 1.82 -5.14
C LYS A 284 -32.26 1.42 -3.79
N GLU A 285 -31.78 2.41 -3.04
CA GLU A 285 -31.11 2.23 -1.76
C GLU A 285 -31.43 3.41 -0.82
N VAL A 286 -31.46 3.14 0.48
CA VAL A 286 -31.64 4.15 1.54
C VAL A 286 -30.31 4.29 2.26
N ASN A 287 -29.88 5.54 2.47
CA ASN A 287 -28.67 5.88 3.18
C ASN A 287 -29.02 6.42 4.57
N VAL A 288 -28.39 5.84 5.60
CA VAL A 288 -28.52 6.30 6.99
C VAL A 288 -27.25 7.05 7.33
N MET A 289 -27.39 8.32 7.67
CA MET A 289 -26.31 9.27 7.89
C MET A 289 -26.27 9.67 9.35
N ARG A 290 -25.11 9.55 9.99
CA ARG A 290 -24.87 9.95 11.37
C ARG A 290 -23.77 10.99 11.46
N THR A 291 -23.70 11.66 12.60
CA THR A 291 -22.64 12.65 12.88
C THR A 291 -21.25 12.04 12.68
N GLY A 292 -20.43 12.69 11.86
CA GLY A 292 -19.08 12.25 11.48
C GLY A 292 -19.02 11.42 10.20
N ASP A 293 -20.16 10.98 9.66
CA ASP A 293 -20.19 10.22 8.41
C ASP A 293 -19.91 11.12 7.20
N THR A 294 -19.28 10.53 6.18
CA THR A 294 -19.20 11.13 4.84
C THR A 294 -20.26 10.50 3.96
N VAL A 295 -21.01 11.35 3.27
CA VAL A 295 -22.13 10.92 2.44
C VAL A 295 -21.60 10.23 1.19
N ALA A 296 -22.00 8.96 0.99
CA ALA A 296 -21.48 8.11 -0.09
C ALA A 296 -22.14 8.33 -1.47
N ALA A 297 -23.28 9.01 -1.52
CA ALA A 297 -24.09 9.20 -2.73
C ALA A 297 -24.96 10.46 -2.61
N ASP A 298 -25.49 10.97 -3.72
CA ASP A 298 -26.44 12.08 -3.63
C ASP A 298 -27.78 11.55 -3.11
N CYS A 299 -28.26 12.12 -2.01
CA CYS A 299 -29.43 11.67 -1.30
C CYS A 299 -30.46 12.79 -1.15
N ARG A 300 -31.75 12.43 -1.23
CA ARG A 300 -32.86 13.27 -0.80
C ARG A 300 -33.31 12.84 0.58
N LEU A 301 -33.40 13.78 1.52
CA LEU A 301 -33.81 13.51 2.90
C LEU A 301 -35.27 13.08 2.97
N LEU A 302 -35.54 12.03 3.73
CA LEU A 302 -36.88 11.59 4.14
C LEU A 302 -37.16 11.98 5.59
N GLU A 303 -36.18 11.77 6.47
CA GLU A 303 -36.25 12.08 7.89
C GLU A 303 -34.91 12.64 8.34
N CYS A 304 -34.90 13.68 9.17
CA CYS A 304 -33.68 14.23 9.74
C CYS A 304 -33.95 14.83 11.12
N SER A 305 -32.94 14.86 11.98
CA SER A 305 -33.00 15.63 13.23
C SER A 305 -33.09 17.13 12.95
N GLU A 306 -33.66 17.89 13.88
CA GLU A 306 -33.82 19.36 13.74
C GLU A 306 -32.49 20.10 13.60
N ASP A 307 -31.41 19.52 14.12
CA ASP A 307 -30.05 20.06 14.11
C ASP A 307 -29.16 19.42 13.04
N PHE A 308 -29.75 18.68 12.10
CA PHE A 308 -29.00 18.00 11.04
C PHE A 308 -28.26 19.02 10.16
N THR A 309 -26.94 18.95 10.19
CA THR A 309 -26.04 19.89 9.48
C THR A 309 -24.98 19.15 8.69
N VAL A 310 -24.75 19.66 7.48
CA VAL A 310 -23.80 19.08 6.54
C VAL A 310 -22.82 20.16 6.08
N ASP A 311 -21.54 19.81 6.03
CA ASP A 311 -20.52 20.66 5.43
C ASP A 311 -20.49 20.50 3.91
N LEU A 312 -20.80 21.60 3.23
CA LEU A 312 -20.79 21.72 1.77
C LEU A 312 -19.63 22.60 1.28
N SER A 313 -18.64 22.89 2.13
CA SER A 313 -17.44 23.67 1.79
C SER A 313 -16.74 23.13 0.53
N ALA A 314 -16.64 21.80 0.43
CA ALA A 314 -16.01 21.13 -0.69
C ALA A 314 -16.78 21.27 -2.02
N LEU A 315 -18.11 21.34 -1.98
CA LEU A 315 -18.97 21.27 -3.18
C LEU A 315 -19.49 22.64 -3.64
N ALA A 316 -19.90 23.50 -2.70
CA ALA A 316 -20.57 24.76 -2.97
C ALA A 316 -19.77 25.98 -2.46
N ASN A 317 -18.56 25.77 -1.92
CA ASN A 317 -17.73 26.81 -1.32
C ASN A 317 -18.45 27.61 -0.23
N GLU A 318 -19.34 26.94 0.50
CA GLU A 318 -20.00 27.51 1.67
C GLU A 318 -19.03 27.59 2.84
N LYS A 319 -18.95 28.76 3.48
CA LYS A 319 -18.03 28.99 4.61
C LYS A 319 -18.52 28.36 5.92
N LEU A 320 -19.80 28.02 6.01
CA LEU A 320 -20.43 27.48 7.23
C LEU A 320 -21.26 26.24 6.88
N PRO A 321 -21.32 25.24 7.78
CA PRO A 321 -22.18 24.09 7.62
C PRO A 321 -23.64 24.51 7.43
N ARG A 322 -24.32 23.85 6.50
CA ARG A 322 -25.71 24.13 6.16
C ARG A 322 -26.63 23.27 7.00
N VAL A 323 -27.68 23.88 7.57
CA VAL A 323 -28.79 23.16 8.20
C VAL A 323 -29.70 22.60 7.11
N CYS A 324 -29.94 21.29 7.17
CA CYS A 324 -30.75 20.56 6.21
C CYS A 324 -32.16 20.30 6.77
N SER A 325 -33.13 20.09 5.87
CA SER A 325 -34.54 19.87 6.23
C SER A 325 -35.19 18.90 5.24
N VAL A 326 -36.22 18.16 5.65
CA VAL A 326 -36.95 17.25 4.74
C VAL A 326 -37.67 18.01 3.61
N GLU A 327 -38.08 19.26 3.86
CA GLU A 327 -38.80 20.09 2.90
C GLU A 327 -37.89 20.69 1.83
N CYS A 328 -38.39 20.70 0.59
CA CYS A 328 -37.72 21.34 -0.55
C CYS A 328 -37.82 22.86 -0.42
N THR A 329 -36.70 23.54 -0.25
CA THR A 329 -36.67 25.02 -0.15
C THR A 329 -36.60 25.69 -1.51
N ASP A 330 -35.95 25.05 -2.49
CA ASP A 330 -35.66 25.66 -3.79
C ASP A 330 -36.07 24.73 -4.93
N LYS A 331 -37.08 25.15 -5.70
CA LYS A 331 -37.64 24.36 -6.81
C LYS A 331 -36.83 24.46 -8.11
N GLU A 332 -36.06 25.53 -8.27
CA GLU A 332 -35.29 25.80 -9.51
C GLU A 332 -33.88 25.20 -9.44
N ASN A 333 -33.22 25.28 -8.28
CA ASN A 333 -31.85 24.83 -8.08
C ASN A 333 -31.76 23.77 -6.97
N GLY A 334 -31.85 22.50 -7.35
CA GLY A 334 -31.82 21.37 -6.41
C GLY A 334 -30.54 21.28 -5.55
N VAL A 335 -29.43 21.88 -5.98
CA VAL A 335 -28.16 21.95 -5.21
C VAL A 335 -28.26 22.88 -4.00
N LEU A 336 -29.08 23.92 -4.10
CA LEU A 336 -29.30 24.90 -3.04
C LEU A 336 -30.40 24.47 -2.06
N SER A 337 -31.22 23.50 -2.46
CA SER A 337 -32.32 23.02 -1.63
C SER A 337 -31.82 22.30 -0.37
N ARG A 338 -32.44 22.58 0.77
CA ARG A 338 -32.06 22.01 2.08
C ARG A 338 -32.41 20.53 2.27
N ASN A 339 -33.21 19.95 1.38
CA ASN A 339 -33.59 18.53 1.39
C ASN A 339 -32.70 17.62 0.57
N MET A 340 -31.60 18.16 0.02
CA MET A 340 -30.61 17.41 -0.74
C MET A 340 -29.28 17.39 0.00
N VAL A 341 -28.63 16.23 -0.01
CA VAL A 341 -27.30 16.01 0.55
C VAL A 341 -26.45 15.33 -0.52
N PHE A 342 -25.22 15.78 -0.70
CA PHE A 342 -24.39 15.39 -1.85
C PHE A 342 -23.25 14.46 -1.45
N MET A 343 -22.83 13.64 -2.39
CA MET A 343 -21.64 12.79 -2.24
C MET A 343 -20.44 13.61 -1.80
N ALA A 344 -19.63 13.04 -0.91
CA ALA A 344 -18.44 13.65 -0.30
C ALA A 344 -18.72 14.81 0.69
N SER A 345 -19.98 15.10 1.01
CA SER A 345 -20.32 16.05 2.08
C SER A 345 -20.18 15.38 3.45
N ALA A 346 -19.63 16.09 4.43
CA ALA A 346 -19.44 15.58 5.79
C ALA A 346 -20.61 15.96 6.69
N VAL A 347 -21.16 15.00 7.43
CA VAL A 347 -22.22 15.26 8.42
C VAL A 347 -21.58 15.83 9.69
N VAL A 348 -21.86 17.09 9.97
CA VAL A 348 -21.28 17.81 11.12
C VAL A 348 -22.05 17.51 12.41
N LYS A 349 -23.37 17.43 12.33
CA LYS A 349 -24.25 17.17 13.48
C LYS A 349 -25.57 16.57 13.04
N GLY A 350 -26.18 15.78 13.91
CA GLY A 350 -27.49 15.18 13.73
C GLY A 350 -27.45 13.82 13.03
N ASP A 351 -28.64 13.25 12.87
CA ASP A 351 -28.87 11.98 12.19
C ASP A 351 -29.94 12.17 11.11
N ALA A 352 -29.79 11.49 9.97
CA ALA A 352 -30.75 11.58 8.88
C ALA A 352 -30.86 10.28 8.09
N ILE A 353 -32.03 10.08 7.48
CA ILE A 353 -32.33 9.01 6.54
C ILE A 353 -32.67 9.66 5.21
N GLY A 354 -31.95 9.25 4.16
CA GLY A 354 -32.15 9.77 2.81
C GLY A 354 -32.27 8.66 1.79
N VAL A 355 -33.06 8.89 0.74
CA VAL A 355 -33.12 8.03 -0.43
C VAL A 355 -32.02 8.43 -1.39
N VAL A 356 -31.28 7.45 -1.90
CA VAL A 356 -30.25 7.67 -2.92
C VAL A 356 -30.91 8.07 -4.24
N VAL A 357 -30.52 9.23 -4.76
CA VAL A 357 -31.01 9.81 -6.03
C VAL A 357 -29.97 9.64 -7.14
N ALA A 358 -28.66 9.73 -6.82
CA ALA A 358 -27.59 9.50 -7.79
C ALA A 358 -26.34 8.89 -7.15
N THR A 359 -25.60 8.07 -7.92
CA THR A 359 -24.37 7.39 -7.51
C THR A 359 -23.28 7.51 -8.57
N GLY A 360 -22.00 7.43 -8.16
CA GLY A 360 -20.85 7.47 -9.06
C GLY A 360 -20.80 8.73 -9.93
N ASP A 361 -20.56 8.55 -11.23
CA ASP A 361 -20.44 9.64 -12.22
C ASP A 361 -21.73 10.46 -12.40
N ASN A 362 -22.88 9.93 -11.98
CA ASN A 362 -24.16 10.63 -12.06
C ASN A 362 -24.40 11.59 -10.89
N THR A 363 -23.58 11.54 -9.84
CA THR A 363 -23.64 12.50 -8.72
C THR A 363 -23.23 13.89 -9.17
N VAL A 364 -23.65 14.95 -8.47
CA VAL A 364 -23.19 16.32 -8.71
C VAL A 364 -21.66 16.39 -8.66
N TRP A 365 -21.06 15.72 -7.68
CA TRP A 365 -19.61 15.62 -7.54
C TRP A 365 -18.95 14.92 -8.75
N GLY A 366 -19.51 13.78 -9.18
CA GLY A 366 -19.04 13.04 -10.36
C GLY A 366 -19.15 13.85 -11.65
N GLN A 367 -20.25 14.58 -11.83
CA GLN A 367 -20.45 15.46 -12.98
C GLN A 367 -19.47 16.65 -12.98
N LEU A 368 -19.15 17.23 -11.82
CA LEU A 368 -18.17 18.32 -11.74
C LEU A 368 -16.76 17.86 -12.13
N ILE A 369 -16.36 16.66 -11.70
CA ILE A 369 -15.07 16.04 -12.08
C ILE A 369 -15.04 15.72 -13.57
N SER A 370 -16.08 15.04 -14.06
CA SER A 370 -16.19 14.62 -15.47
C SER A 370 -16.15 15.81 -16.43
N ASN A 371 -16.76 16.94 -16.03
CA ASN A 371 -16.77 18.17 -16.82
C ASN A 371 -15.56 19.10 -16.58
N HIS A 372 -14.54 18.67 -15.82
CA HIS A 372 -13.37 19.49 -15.45
C HIS A 372 -13.71 20.85 -14.83
N LYS A 373 -14.81 20.93 -14.08
CA LYS A 373 -15.28 22.17 -13.39
C LYS A 373 -14.84 22.25 -11.92
N TRP A 374 -13.96 21.35 -11.50
CA TRP A 374 -13.45 21.22 -10.13
C TRP A 374 -11.90 21.34 -10.11
N PRO A 375 -11.25 22.05 -9.15
CA PRO A 375 -11.83 22.86 -8.08
C PRO A 375 -12.66 24.05 -8.59
N LEU A 376 -13.73 24.42 -7.88
CA LEU A 376 -14.50 25.63 -8.18
C LEU A 376 -13.56 26.83 -8.08
N VAL A 377 -13.20 27.41 -9.21
CA VAL A 377 -12.38 28.62 -9.27
C VAL A 377 -13.24 29.76 -8.74
N THR A 378 -12.87 30.33 -7.59
CA THR A 378 -13.52 31.53 -7.08
C THR A 378 -12.70 32.75 -7.47
N ASP A 379 -13.28 33.59 -8.34
CA ASP A 379 -12.87 34.99 -8.44
C ASP A 379 -13.37 35.69 -7.17
N VAL A 380 -12.48 35.83 -6.19
CA VAL A 380 -12.77 36.35 -4.84
C VAL A 380 -12.98 37.88 -4.82
N SER A 381 -13.55 38.49 -5.87
CA SER A 381 -13.66 39.96 -5.96
C SER A 381 -15.07 40.54 -6.09
N ASN A 382 -16.12 39.75 -6.34
CA ASN A 382 -17.45 40.32 -6.65
C ASN A 382 -18.66 39.82 -5.83
N ALA A 383 -18.47 39.01 -4.78
CA ALA A 383 -19.59 38.44 -4.03
C ALA A 383 -19.92 39.15 -2.69
N GLU A 384 -19.25 40.26 -2.36
CA GLU A 384 -19.53 41.02 -1.12
C GLU A 384 -20.65 42.08 -1.28
N SER A 385 -21.14 42.35 -2.49
CA SER A 385 -22.13 43.42 -2.73
C SER A 385 -23.59 43.01 -2.70
N GLU A 386 -23.94 41.71 -2.59
CA GLU A 386 -25.35 41.27 -2.71
C GLU A 386 -25.96 40.59 -1.48
N ARG A 387 -25.27 40.55 -0.32
CA ARG A 387 -25.82 39.93 0.91
C ARG A 387 -26.27 40.92 2.00
N PHE A 388 -26.60 42.16 1.62
CA PHE A 388 -27.13 43.18 2.55
C PHE A 388 -28.43 43.84 2.07
N ILE A 389 -29.41 43.08 1.56
CA ILE A 389 -30.82 43.52 1.43
C ILE A 389 -31.68 42.26 1.55
N GLY A 390 -32.63 42.07 2.45
CA GLY A 390 -33.12 42.85 3.57
C GLY A 390 -34.12 41.98 4.33
N ASN A 391 -34.06 42.05 5.67
CA ASN A 391 -35.17 41.66 6.52
C ASN A 391 -35.77 42.99 7.02
N LYS A 392 -36.89 43.42 6.45
CA LYS A 392 -37.78 44.43 7.02
C LYS A 392 -39.21 44.21 6.50
N ALA A 393 -40.11 44.15 7.47
CA ALA A 393 -41.55 43.92 7.44
C ALA A 393 -41.96 42.45 7.29
#